data_AF-A0A918IKH1-F1
#
_entry.id   AF-A0A918IKH1-F1
#
_cell.length_a   1.000
_cell.length_b   1.000
_cell.length_c   1.000
_cell.angle_alpha   90.00
_cell.angle_beta   90.00
_cell.angle_gamma   90.00
#
_symmetry.space_group_name_H-M   'P 1'
#
loop_
_entity.id
_entity.type
_entity.pdbx_description
1 polymer ?
#
loop_
_entity_poly.entity_id
_entity_poly.type
_entity_poly.pdbx_seq_one_letter_code
_entity_poly.pdbx_strand_id
1 'polypeptide(L)'
;MSKGPTPEELRRLRKLRRQQEQEASGRAAATLTEDDVAQGRPQPMIKFEELPAAVDSPDAQGPLTAEEEVTWELCQRSFAQYKEAWFVAAGALDISLRGRLWRRDYDTAEAFIRDVADMSTSNAYRQIAGARIAALLADPPRLELESNDQSRMRDSGNVQAYVISQRAAESLTPIREDYGDDAAAEAYRTVAEATGRDKVSQKTITGIVKQFPRKAAEELDTEQRRERLHALAVQQAAAEAAAKAQPAGPVAAFAAYVATAEAFAAKTDGLAAAYAAAAATDPVEAKRLAVRLRDHLTVVVDNLPDV
;
A
#
# COMPACT_ATOMS: atom_id res chain seq x y z
N MET A 1 50.98 -2.07 10.00
CA MET A 1 49.80 -2.11 9.12
C MET A 1 48.64 -2.67 9.92
N SER A 2 47.72 -1.80 10.37
CA SER A 2 46.54 -2.24 11.14
C SER A 2 45.54 -2.87 10.18
N LYS A 3 45.21 -4.15 10.38
CA LYS A 3 44.14 -4.82 9.62
C LYS A 3 42.82 -4.19 10.04
N GLY A 4 42.11 -3.60 9.07
CA GLY A 4 40.80 -3.00 9.31
C GLY A 4 39.79 -4.04 9.82
N PRO A 5 38.70 -3.58 10.45
CA PRO A 5 37.70 -4.45 11.03
C PRO A 5 37.08 -5.34 9.97
N THR A 6 36.93 -6.62 10.32
CA THR A 6 36.31 -7.62 9.48
C THR A 6 34.83 -7.30 9.22
N PRO A 7 34.23 -7.82 8.13
CA PRO A 7 32.82 -7.60 7.83
C PRO A 7 31.86 -8.01 8.97
N GLU A 8 32.22 -9.01 9.78
CA GLU A 8 31.44 -9.41 10.96
C GLU A 8 31.55 -8.41 12.12
N GLU A 9 32.74 -7.84 12.35
CA GLU A 9 32.94 -6.80 13.35
C GLU A 9 32.18 -5.52 12.97
N LEU A 10 32.16 -5.16 11.69
CA LEU A 10 31.34 -4.05 11.18
C LEU A 10 29.84 -4.31 11.38
N ARG A 11 29.36 -5.54 11.22
CA ARG A 11 27.96 -5.91 11.50
C ARG A 11 27.63 -5.81 12.98
N ARG A 12 28.52 -6.27 13.87
CA ARG A 12 28.34 -6.15 15.33
C ARG A 12 28.35 -4.70 15.80
N LEU A 13 29.27 -3.89 15.30
CA LEU A 13 29.36 -2.46 15.63
C LEU A 13 28.12 -1.68 15.16
N ARG A 14 27.59 -2.00 13.98
CA ARG A 14 26.32 -1.42 13.50
C ARG A 14 25.13 -1.84 14.36
N LYS A 15 25.09 -3.09 14.84
CA LYS A 15 24.02 -3.58 15.72
C LYS A 15 24.04 -2.91 17.10
N LEU A 16 25.24 -2.77 17.67
CA LEU A 16 25.46 -2.08 18.96
C LEU A 16 25.09 -0.60 18.90
N ARG A 17 25.53 0.11 17.85
CA ARG A 17 25.19 1.53 17.66
C ARG A 17 23.68 1.73 17.52
N ARG A 18 23.00 0.82 16.82
CA ARG A 18 21.53 0.86 16.66
C ARG A 18 20.77 0.57 17.95
N GLN A 19 21.25 -0.37 18.77
CA GLN A 19 20.68 -0.59 20.10
C GLN A 19 20.84 0.64 21.00
N GLN A 20 21.99 1.32 20.94
CA GLN A 20 22.20 2.57 21.69
C GLN A 20 21.32 3.72 21.17
N GLU A 21 21.11 3.82 19.86
CA GLU A 21 20.20 4.80 19.25
C GLU A 21 18.72 4.50 19.60
N GLN A 22 18.32 3.23 19.67
CA GLN A 22 16.98 2.82 20.11
C GLN A 22 16.75 3.02 21.63
N GLU A 23 17.75 2.74 22.47
CA GLU A 23 17.67 3.00 23.91
C GLU A 23 17.65 4.51 24.22
N ALA A 24 18.35 5.32 23.42
CA ALA A 24 18.29 6.78 23.50
C ALA A 24 16.92 7.32 23.04
N SER A 25 16.33 6.74 21.99
CA SER A 25 15.00 7.14 21.49
C SER A 25 13.87 6.68 22.42
N GLY A 26 13.99 5.52 23.07
CA GLY A 26 13.00 4.98 24.00
C GLY A 26 12.92 5.71 25.35
N ARG A 27 13.94 6.49 25.73
CA ARG A 27 13.91 7.34 26.94
C ARG A 27 13.36 8.76 26.70
N ALA A 28 13.11 9.15 25.45
CA ALA A 28 12.62 10.47 25.08
C ALA A 28 11.14 10.46 24.67
N ALA A 29 10.28 9.80 25.46
CA ALA A 29 8.84 10.10 25.46
C ALA A 29 8.64 11.43 26.22
N ALA A 30 9.13 12.52 25.63
CA ALA A 30 8.97 13.88 26.14
C ALA A 30 7.98 14.62 25.24
N THR A 31 6.98 15.21 25.86
CA THR A 31 6.03 16.16 25.27
C THR A 31 6.77 17.19 24.43
N LEU A 32 6.42 17.31 23.15
CA LEU A 32 6.98 18.30 22.22
C LEU A 32 6.72 19.71 22.74
N THR A 33 7.74 20.56 22.77
CA THR A 33 7.60 21.99 23.09
C THR A 33 7.60 22.82 21.80
N GLU A 34 7.05 24.05 21.84
CA GLU A 34 7.08 25.00 20.71
C GLU A 34 8.50 25.24 20.17
N ASP A 35 9.52 25.10 21.01
CA ASP A 35 10.93 25.24 20.65
C ASP A 35 11.43 24.15 19.68
N ASP A 36 10.88 22.94 19.71
CA ASP A 36 11.29 21.87 18.78
C ASP A 36 10.84 22.16 17.34
N VAL A 37 9.69 22.84 17.18
CA VAL A 37 9.16 23.28 15.89
C VAL A 37 10.00 24.43 15.31
N ALA A 38 10.47 25.34 16.16
CA ALA A 38 11.31 26.47 15.76
C ALA A 38 12.73 26.05 15.29
N GLN A 39 13.23 24.89 15.72
CA GLN A 39 14.59 24.42 15.36
C GLN A 39 14.66 23.56 14.09
N GLY A 40 13.55 23.38 13.36
CA GLY A 40 13.54 22.59 12.12
C GLY A 40 13.88 21.11 12.33
N ARG A 41 13.71 20.58 13.55
CA ARG A 41 13.85 19.15 13.82
C ARG A 41 12.68 18.42 13.17
N PRO A 42 12.91 17.28 12.49
CA PRO A 42 11.82 16.49 11.93
C PRO A 42 10.88 16.10 13.07
N GLN A 43 9.61 16.50 12.96
CA GLN A 43 8.61 16.11 13.95
C GLN A 43 8.48 14.59 13.97
N PRO A 44 8.31 13.98 15.16
CA PRO A 44 8.05 12.56 15.25
C PRO A 44 6.79 12.19 14.44
N MET A 45 6.86 11.06 13.75
CA MET A 45 5.77 10.53 12.94
C MET A 45 4.55 10.25 13.84
N ILE A 46 3.37 10.70 13.42
CA ILE A 46 2.13 10.43 14.16
C ILE A 46 1.80 8.96 14.01
N LYS A 47 1.43 8.33 15.11
CA LYS A 47 1.03 6.92 15.14
C LYS A 47 -0.46 6.78 14.89
N PHE A 48 -0.87 5.64 14.34
CA PHE A 48 -2.29 5.39 14.12
C PHE A 48 -3.07 5.39 15.45
N GLU A 49 -2.49 4.84 16.52
CA GLU A 49 -3.09 4.82 17.86
C GLU A 49 -3.22 6.20 18.50
N GLU A 50 -2.47 7.19 18.00
CA GLU A 50 -2.55 8.58 18.47
C GLU A 50 -3.72 9.33 17.82
N LEU A 51 -4.30 8.79 16.73
CA LEU A 51 -5.49 9.35 16.11
C LEU A 51 -6.73 9.03 16.96
N PRO A 52 -7.61 10.02 17.20
CA PRO A 52 -8.87 9.77 17.88
C PRO A 52 -9.78 8.90 17.03
N ALA A 53 -10.74 8.24 17.66
CA ALA A 53 -11.79 7.55 16.93
C ALA A 53 -12.59 8.55 16.08
N ALA A 54 -12.93 8.16 14.85
CA ALA A 54 -13.76 8.99 13.99
C ALA A 54 -15.17 9.11 14.58
N VAL A 55 -15.65 10.34 14.75
CA VAL A 55 -17.00 10.67 15.23
C VAL A 55 -17.83 11.16 14.04
N ASP A 56 -19.02 10.59 13.85
CA ASP A 56 -19.96 11.06 12.84
C ASP A 56 -20.66 12.34 13.30
N SER A 57 -20.42 13.42 12.58
CA SER A 57 -21.04 14.73 12.81
C SER A 57 -21.60 15.30 11.49
N PRO A 58 -22.55 14.62 10.83
CA PRO A 58 -23.06 15.02 9.51
C PRO A 58 -23.72 16.40 9.54
N ASP A 59 -24.29 16.79 10.67
CA ASP A 59 -25.00 18.06 10.85
C ASP A 59 -24.15 19.17 11.49
N ALA A 60 -22.83 18.97 11.65
CA ALA A 60 -21.96 20.00 12.20
C ALA A 60 -21.92 21.24 11.29
N GLN A 61 -22.18 22.41 11.88
CA GLN A 61 -22.21 23.71 11.21
C GLN A 61 -21.47 24.75 12.06
N GLY A 62 -20.98 25.79 11.41
CA GLY A 62 -20.24 26.87 12.08
C GLY A 62 -18.80 26.48 12.44
N PRO A 63 -18.11 27.34 13.23
CA PRO A 63 -16.72 27.13 13.62
C PRO A 63 -16.50 25.79 14.34
N LEU A 64 -15.26 25.31 14.31
CA LEU A 64 -14.87 24.15 15.10
C LEU A 64 -14.92 24.47 16.59
N THR A 65 -15.32 23.49 17.41
CA THR A 65 -15.12 23.53 18.86
C THR A 65 -13.64 23.37 19.21
N ALA A 66 -13.24 23.72 20.43
CA ALA A 66 -11.83 23.60 20.84
C ALA A 66 -11.29 22.16 20.73
N GLU A 67 -12.12 21.14 20.97
CA GLU A 67 -11.74 19.72 20.82
C GLU A 67 -11.58 19.32 19.34
N GLU A 68 -12.46 19.83 18.48
CA GLU A 68 -12.36 19.64 17.03
C GLU A 68 -11.15 20.36 16.44
N GLU A 69 -10.76 21.53 16.97
CA GLU A 69 -9.56 22.25 16.56
C GLU A 69 -8.29 21.45 16.84
N VAL A 70 -8.17 20.87 18.04
CA VAL A 70 -7.03 20.00 18.38
C VAL A 70 -6.99 18.76 17.46
N THR A 71 -8.16 18.18 17.19
CA THR A 71 -8.27 17.02 16.29
C THR A 71 -7.89 17.38 14.85
N TRP A 72 -8.31 18.56 14.39
CA TRP A 72 -7.99 19.08 13.06
C TRP A 72 -6.48 19.28 12.89
N GLU A 73 -5.81 19.91 13.85
CA GLU A 73 -4.36 20.11 13.82
C GLU A 73 -3.59 18.78 13.78
N LEU A 74 -4.06 17.77 14.52
CA LEU A 74 -3.50 16.42 14.48
C LEU A 74 -3.67 15.80 13.08
N CYS A 75 -4.87 15.89 12.50
CA CYS A 75 -5.12 15.36 11.15
C CYS A 75 -4.26 16.05 10.08
N GLN A 76 -4.12 17.37 10.16
CA GLN A 76 -3.28 18.16 9.24
C GLN A 76 -1.81 17.73 9.28
N ARG A 77 -1.28 17.44 10.47
CA ARG A 77 0.08 16.88 10.63
C ARG A 77 0.21 15.49 10.02
N SER A 78 -0.81 14.64 10.14
CA SER A 78 -0.83 13.31 9.52
C SER A 78 -0.84 13.37 7.99
N PHE A 79 -1.51 14.35 7.39
CA PHE A 79 -1.52 14.51 5.93
C PHE A 79 -0.15 14.87 5.36
N ALA A 80 0.66 15.65 6.09
CA ALA A 80 2.05 15.92 5.69
C ALA A 80 2.90 14.64 5.59
N GLN A 81 2.47 13.55 6.23
CA GLN A 81 3.15 12.25 6.28
C GLN A 81 2.55 11.22 5.30
N TYR A 82 1.57 11.59 4.46
CA TYR A 82 0.81 10.67 3.58
C TYR A 82 1.69 9.77 2.70
N LYS A 83 2.80 10.31 2.17
CA LYS A 83 3.73 9.54 1.31
C LYS A 83 4.43 8.42 2.07
N GLU A 84 4.68 8.62 3.35
CA GLU A 84 5.40 7.69 4.20
C GLU A 84 4.45 6.73 4.90
N ALA A 85 3.30 7.18 5.41
CA ALA A 85 2.38 6.39 6.23
C ALA A 85 0.91 6.47 5.75
N TRP A 86 0.58 5.75 4.68
CA TRP A 86 -0.72 5.90 3.98
C TRP A 86 -1.94 5.65 4.88
N PHE A 87 -1.88 4.71 5.84
CA PHE A 87 -3.02 4.31 6.68
C PHE A 87 -3.26 5.34 7.81
N VAL A 88 -2.21 5.97 8.37
CA VAL A 88 -2.38 7.12 9.29
C VAL A 88 -3.07 8.25 8.56
N ALA A 89 -2.58 8.58 7.36
CA ALA A 89 -3.12 9.69 6.61
C ALA A 89 -4.54 9.42 6.10
N ALA A 90 -4.85 8.18 5.71
CA ALA A 90 -6.21 7.75 5.40
C ALA A 90 -7.12 7.72 6.64
N GLY A 91 -6.61 7.36 7.83
CA GLY A 91 -7.35 7.45 9.10
C GLY A 91 -7.67 8.90 9.48
N ALA A 92 -6.68 9.80 9.38
CA ALA A 92 -6.87 11.24 9.55
C ALA A 92 -7.89 11.82 8.54
N LEU A 93 -7.90 11.29 7.31
CA LEU A 93 -8.86 11.68 6.29
C LEU A 93 -10.28 11.24 6.67
N ASP A 94 -10.44 10.01 7.19
CA ASP A 94 -11.72 9.50 7.69
C ASP A 94 -12.27 10.34 8.85
N ILE A 95 -11.42 10.64 9.84
CA ILE A 95 -11.76 11.50 11.00
C ILE A 95 -12.19 12.88 10.52
N SER A 96 -11.42 13.49 9.63
CA SER A 96 -11.70 14.84 9.10
C SER A 96 -13.01 14.89 8.31
N LEU A 97 -13.32 13.84 7.55
CA LEU A 97 -14.54 13.77 6.74
C LEU A 97 -15.77 13.50 7.60
N ARG A 98 -15.73 12.49 8.49
CA ARG A 98 -16.86 12.11 9.35
C ARG A 98 -17.21 13.19 10.38
N GLY A 99 -16.19 13.83 10.95
CA GLY A 99 -16.36 14.96 11.88
C GLY A 99 -16.66 16.30 11.19
N ARG A 100 -16.68 16.35 9.85
CA ARG A 100 -16.75 17.59 9.05
C ARG A 100 -15.74 18.65 9.51
N LEU A 101 -14.53 18.24 9.88
CA LEU A 101 -13.48 19.15 10.38
C LEU A 101 -12.97 20.11 9.29
N TRP A 102 -13.04 19.66 8.04
CA TRP A 102 -12.70 20.44 6.86
C TRP A 102 -13.48 21.76 6.75
N ARG A 103 -14.62 21.91 7.43
CA ARG A 103 -15.42 23.15 7.42
C ARG A 103 -14.70 24.38 8.00
N ARG A 104 -13.57 24.17 8.69
CA ARG A 104 -12.71 25.26 9.18
C ARG A 104 -12.12 26.09 8.03
N ASP A 105 -11.56 25.38 7.05
CA ASP A 105 -10.72 25.97 6.00
C ASP A 105 -11.29 25.76 4.59
N TYR A 106 -12.31 24.90 4.43
CA TYR A 106 -12.87 24.52 3.14
C TYR A 106 -14.40 24.56 3.11
N ASP A 107 -14.95 25.01 1.99
CA ASP A 107 -16.40 25.07 1.76
C ASP A 107 -17.01 23.68 1.50
N THR A 108 -16.23 22.73 0.99
CA THR A 108 -16.71 21.39 0.65
C THR A 108 -15.67 20.32 0.98
N ALA A 109 -16.15 19.11 1.30
CA ALA A 109 -15.30 17.93 1.47
C ALA A 109 -14.47 17.61 0.21
N GLU A 110 -15.01 17.86 -0.99
CA GLU A 110 -14.29 17.65 -2.25
C GLU A 110 -13.10 18.61 -2.39
N ALA A 111 -13.28 19.89 -2.05
CA ALA A 111 -12.19 20.87 -2.07
C ALA A 111 -11.08 20.48 -1.10
N PHE A 112 -11.45 20.08 0.11
CA PHE A 112 -10.51 19.56 1.11
C PHE A 112 -9.72 18.34 0.62
N ILE A 113 -10.41 17.30 0.12
CA ILE A 113 -9.76 16.08 -0.38
C ILE A 113 -8.78 16.41 -1.52
N ARG A 114 -9.19 17.29 -2.44
CA ARG A 114 -8.36 17.69 -3.57
C ARG A 114 -7.10 18.41 -3.10
N ASP A 115 -7.22 19.34 -2.15
CA ASP A 115 -6.08 20.14 -1.68
C ASP A 115 -5.08 19.30 -0.87
N VAL A 116 -5.59 18.51 0.08
CA VAL A 116 -4.76 17.81 1.06
C VAL A 116 -4.20 16.49 0.54
N ALA A 117 -4.96 15.77 -0.29
CA ALA A 117 -4.61 14.42 -0.71
C ALA A 117 -4.32 14.30 -2.22
N ASP A 118 -4.47 15.39 -2.98
CA ASP A 118 -4.26 15.45 -4.44
C ASP A 118 -4.94 14.29 -5.20
N MET A 119 -6.18 13.99 -4.83
CA MET A 119 -6.93 12.88 -5.40
C MET A 119 -8.42 13.14 -5.53
N SER A 120 -9.11 12.28 -6.28
CA SER A 120 -10.58 12.32 -6.38
C SER A 120 -11.23 11.81 -5.09
N THR A 121 -12.46 12.26 -4.83
CA THR A 121 -13.31 11.79 -3.71
C THR A 121 -13.45 10.27 -3.71
N SER A 122 -13.72 9.67 -4.88
CA SER A 122 -13.81 8.22 -5.01
C SER A 122 -12.52 7.49 -4.63
N ASN A 123 -11.36 8.06 -4.99
CA ASN A 123 -10.08 7.48 -4.59
C ASN A 123 -9.88 7.60 -3.08
N ALA A 124 -10.12 8.78 -2.49
CA ALA A 124 -10.02 9.02 -1.05
C ALA A 124 -10.83 8.01 -0.23
N TYR A 125 -12.11 7.79 -0.57
CA TYR A 125 -12.93 6.79 0.12
C TYR A 125 -12.40 5.36 -0.02
N ARG A 126 -11.76 5.03 -1.16
CA ARG A 126 -11.08 3.74 -1.35
C ARG A 126 -9.86 3.61 -0.45
N GLN A 127 -9.08 4.67 -0.28
CA GLN A 127 -7.92 4.70 0.63
C GLN A 127 -8.37 4.49 2.08
N ILE A 128 -9.41 5.23 2.51
CA ILE A 128 -10.02 5.11 3.84
C ILE A 128 -10.47 3.68 4.10
N ALA A 129 -11.22 3.09 3.16
CA ALA A 129 -11.68 1.71 3.27
C ALA A 129 -10.51 0.71 3.39
N GLY A 130 -9.46 0.88 2.59
CA GLY A 130 -8.26 0.04 2.68
C GLY A 130 -7.50 0.18 4.00
N ALA A 131 -7.42 1.40 4.53
CA ALA A 131 -6.77 1.68 5.81
C ALA A 131 -7.51 1.05 6.99
N ARG A 132 -8.85 1.01 6.98
CA ARG A 132 -9.64 0.29 7.99
C ARG A 132 -9.32 -1.20 8.03
N ILE A 133 -9.20 -1.84 6.87
CA ILE A 133 -8.77 -3.25 6.77
C ILE A 133 -7.35 -3.42 7.33
N ALA A 134 -6.43 -2.51 6.98
CA ALA A 134 -5.06 -2.55 7.48
C ALA A 134 -4.99 -2.40 9.01
N ALA A 135 -5.79 -1.51 9.59
CA ALA A 135 -5.90 -1.34 11.04
C ALA A 135 -6.38 -2.61 11.75
N LEU A 136 -7.36 -3.33 11.17
CA LEU A 136 -7.84 -4.61 11.70
C LEU A 136 -6.83 -5.76 11.60
N LEU A 137 -5.81 -5.63 10.75
CA LEU A 137 -4.72 -6.61 10.61
C LEU A 137 -3.53 -6.29 11.50
N ALA A 138 -3.43 -5.05 11.97
CA ALA A 138 -2.34 -4.57 12.81
C ALA A 138 -2.65 -4.84 14.29
N ASP A 139 -2.48 -6.09 14.74
CA ASP A 139 -2.52 -6.45 16.17
C ASP A 139 -1.26 -7.24 16.60
N PRO A 140 -0.37 -6.66 17.44
CA PRO A 140 -0.41 -5.28 17.94
C PRO A 140 -0.07 -4.27 16.82
N PRO A 141 -0.64 -3.06 16.87
CA PRO A 141 -0.37 -2.04 15.86
C PRO A 141 1.08 -1.54 15.97
N ARG A 142 1.86 -1.63 14.89
CA ARG A 142 3.28 -1.25 14.88
C ARG A 142 3.78 -0.65 13.56
N LEU A 143 4.24 0.60 13.72
CA LEU A 143 4.81 1.57 12.79
C LEU A 143 5.96 1.16 11.84
N GLU A 144 6.57 0.01 12.01
CA GLU A 144 7.67 -0.43 11.13
C GLU A 144 7.15 -1.09 9.84
N LEU A 145 5.87 -1.50 9.85
CA LEU A 145 5.14 -2.11 8.73
C LEU A 145 4.30 -1.09 7.94
N GLU A 146 4.36 0.14 8.41
CA GLU A 146 3.49 1.27 8.12
C GLU A 146 4.13 2.24 7.13
N SER A 147 5.04 1.74 6.30
CA SER A 147 5.65 2.52 5.23
C SER A 147 5.20 2.09 3.85
N ASN A 148 4.91 3.05 2.96
CA ASN A 148 4.84 2.76 1.52
C ASN A 148 6.22 2.37 0.94
N ASP A 149 7.30 2.59 1.69
CA ASP A 149 8.65 2.15 1.34
C ASP A 149 8.81 0.64 1.61
N GLN A 150 8.85 -0.13 0.52
CA GLN A 150 9.05 -1.57 0.57
C GLN A 150 10.35 -2.00 1.27
N SER A 151 11.36 -1.12 1.34
CA SER A 151 12.62 -1.41 2.02
C SER A 151 12.50 -1.41 3.54
N ARG A 152 11.63 -0.56 4.10
CA ARG A 152 11.37 -0.47 5.56
C ARG A 152 10.49 -1.62 6.07
N MET A 153 9.54 -2.08 5.25
CA MET A 153 8.69 -3.23 5.56
C MET A 153 9.43 -4.59 5.60
N ARG A 154 10.70 -4.65 5.17
CA ARG A 154 11.45 -5.90 4.98
C ARG A 154 12.24 -6.35 6.22
N ASP A 155 12.43 -5.44 7.19
CA ASP A 155 13.30 -5.64 8.36
C ASP A 155 12.54 -6.11 9.63
N SER A 156 11.23 -6.35 9.55
CA SER A 156 10.35 -6.80 10.65
C SER A 156 10.49 -8.31 10.97
N GLY A 157 11.71 -8.84 10.98
CA GLY A 157 12.00 -10.28 11.00
C GLY A 157 11.72 -11.03 12.31
N ASN A 158 10.84 -10.55 13.19
CA ASN A 158 10.63 -11.15 14.52
C ASN A 158 9.18 -11.08 15.06
N VAL A 159 8.14 -10.84 14.24
CA VAL A 159 6.76 -10.69 14.75
C VAL A 159 5.73 -11.37 13.85
N GLN A 160 4.84 -12.17 14.44
CA GLN A 160 3.65 -12.75 13.79
C GLN A 160 2.55 -11.68 13.58
N ALA A 161 2.78 -10.71 12.70
CA ALA A 161 1.77 -9.73 12.31
C ALA A 161 1.63 -9.69 10.79
N TYR A 162 0.38 -9.68 10.30
CA TYR A 162 0.11 -9.65 8.86
C TYR A 162 0.41 -8.27 8.29
N VAL A 163 1.17 -8.22 7.21
CA VAL A 163 1.58 -6.98 6.57
C VAL A 163 0.82 -6.82 5.27
N ILE A 164 -0.06 -5.81 5.16
CA ILE A 164 -0.85 -5.55 3.95
C ILE A 164 -0.36 -4.27 3.23
N SER A 165 -0.22 -4.34 1.91
CA SER A 165 0.04 -3.13 1.11
C SER A 165 -1.26 -2.45 0.73
N GLN A 166 -1.19 -1.14 0.44
CA GLN A 166 -2.32 -0.37 -0.10
C GLN A 166 -3.09 -1.12 -1.18
N ARG A 167 -2.39 -1.59 -2.21
CA ARG A 167 -3.04 -2.21 -3.36
C ARG A 167 -3.65 -3.57 -3.03
N ALA A 168 -3.06 -4.30 -2.08
CA ALA A 168 -3.65 -5.55 -1.60
C ALA A 168 -4.93 -5.28 -0.81
N ALA A 169 -4.96 -4.25 0.03
CA ALA A 169 -6.17 -3.80 0.73
C ALA A 169 -7.27 -3.35 -0.25
N GLU A 170 -6.91 -2.56 -1.26
CA GLU A 170 -7.84 -2.14 -2.32
C GLU A 170 -8.43 -3.35 -3.08
N SER A 171 -7.66 -4.42 -3.26
CA SER A 171 -8.13 -5.63 -3.95
C SER A 171 -9.17 -6.42 -3.16
N LEU A 172 -9.32 -6.16 -1.85
CA LEU A 172 -10.36 -6.74 -1.00
C LEU A 172 -11.68 -5.97 -1.03
N THR A 173 -11.74 -4.84 -1.75
CA THR A 173 -12.96 -4.01 -1.87
C THR A 173 -14.21 -4.82 -2.18
N PRO A 174 -14.21 -5.81 -3.09
CA PRO A 174 -15.41 -6.60 -3.35
C PRO A 174 -15.90 -7.34 -2.09
N ILE A 175 -15.03 -8.04 -1.36
CA ILE A 175 -15.42 -8.77 -0.14
C ILE A 175 -15.93 -7.79 0.92
N ARG A 176 -15.26 -6.64 1.05
CA ARG A 176 -15.64 -5.57 1.98
C ARG A 176 -17.05 -5.03 1.71
N GLU A 177 -17.37 -4.75 0.44
CA GLU A 177 -18.69 -4.25 0.05
C GLU A 177 -19.82 -5.24 0.33
N ASP A 178 -19.52 -6.54 0.23
CA ASP A 178 -20.50 -7.60 0.44
C ASP A 178 -20.67 -7.98 1.93
N TYR A 179 -19.57 -8.01 2.69
CA TYR A 179 -19.50 -8.63 4.02
C TYR A 179 -18.90 -7.74 5.12
N GLY A 180 -18.42 -6.54 4.80
CA GLY A 180 -17.84 -5.59 5.75
C GLY A 180 -16.31 -5.67 5.93
N ASP A 181 -15.78 -4.72 6.69
CA ASP A 181 -14.33 -4.55 6.91
C ASP A 181 -13.70 -5.75 7.64
N ASP A 182 -14.39 -6.32 8.64
CA ASP A 182 -13.93 -7.50 9.39
C ASP A 182 -13.77 -8.74 8.51
N ALA A 183 -14.75 -8.98 7.63
CA ALA A 183 -14.71 -10.12 6.70
C ALA A 183 -13.59 -9.95 5.66
N ALA A 184 -13.31 -8.73 5.23
CA ALA A 184 -12.20 -8.43 4.34
C ALA A 184 -10.84 -8.65 5.03
N ALA A 185 -10.69 -8.22 6.29
CA ALA A 185 -9.50 -8.48 7.09
C ALA A 185 -9.31 -9.98 7.34
N GLU A 186 -10.37 -10.69 7.74
CA GLU A 186 -10.35 -12.15 7.90
C GLU A 186 -9.94 -12.86 6.59
N ALA A 187 -10.46 -12.41 5.45
CA ALA A 187 -10.08 -12.97 4.16
C ALA A 187 -8.58 -12.84 3.89
N TYR A 188 -7.98 -11.69 4.20
CA TYR A 188 -6.53 -11.54 4.08
C TYR A 188 -5.78 -12.51 4.99
N ARG A 189 -6.19 -12.65 6.26
CA ARG A 189 -5.57 -13.59 7.22
C ARG A 189 -5.67 -15.03 6.71
N THR A 190 -6.85 -15.47 6.27
CA THR A 190 -7.05 -16.81 5.74
C THR A 190 -6.15 -17.10 4.53
N VAL A 191 -5.99 -16.13 3.62
CA VAL A 191 -5.10 -16.29 2.47
C VAL A 191 -3.64 -16.33 2.92
N ALA A 192 -3.25 -15.47 3.85
CA ALA A 192 -1.89 -15.44 4.40
C ALA A 192 -1.53 -16.77 5.08
N GLU A 193 -2.42 -17.30 5.91
CA GLU A 193 -2.30 -18.61 6.58
C GLU A 193 -2.20 -19.75 5.58
N ALA A 194 -3.13 -19.84 4.65
CA ALA A 194 -3.18 -20.90 3.64
C ALA A 194 -1.95 -20.91 2.73
N THR A 195 -1.33 -19.75 2.52
CA THR A 195 -0.11 -19.63 1.70
C THR A 195 1.18 -19.68 2.51
N GLY A 196 1.11 -19.68 3.85
CA GLY A 196 2.27 -19.59 4.74
C GLY A 196 3.08 -18.31 4.55
N ARG A 197 2.42 -17.19 4.25
CA ARG A 197 3.07 -15.90 3.96
C ARG A 197 2.53 -14.82 4.89
N ASP A 198 3.42 -14.13 5.60
CA ASP A 198 3.05 -12.95 6.40
C ASP A 198 2.59 -11.76 5.54
N LYS A 199 2.94 -11.79 4.25
CA LYS A 199 2.58 -10.78 3.24
C LYS A 199 2.06 -11.44 1.97
N VAL A 200 0.84 -11.11 1.61
CA VAL A 200 0.18 -11.58 0.39
C VAL A 200 0.22 -10.47 -0.66
N SER A 201 0.59 -10.84 -1.89
CA SER A 201 0.68 -9.87 -2.98
C SER A 201 -0.69 -9.42 -3.49
N GLN A 202 -0.77 -8.20 -4.03
CA GLN A 202 -1.97 -7.72 -4.72
C GLN A 202 -2.48 -8.72 -5.77
N LYS A 203 -1.56 -9.29 -6.57
CA LYS A 203 -1.88 -10.23 -7.64
C LYS A 203 -2.56 -11.49 -7.08
N THR A 204 -2.05 -12.03 -5.98
CA THR A 204 -2.59 -13.21 -5.30
C THR A 204 -4.00 -12.92 -4.78
N ILE A 205 -4.18 -11.81 -4.04
CA ILE A 205 -5.49 -11.40 -3.53
C ILE A 205 -6.48 -11.18 -4.68
N THR A 206 -6.09 -10.45 -5.72
CA THR A 206 -6.95 -10.20 -6.90
C THR A 206 -7.37 -11.50 -7.58
N GLY A 207 -6.46 -12.47 -7.71
CA GLY A 207 -6.76 -13.78 -8.30
C GLY A 207 -7.80 -14.56 -7.49
N ILE A 208 -7.71 -14.51 -6.16
CA ILE A 208 -8.64 -15.18 -5.24
C ILE A 208 -10.01 -14.47 -5.24
N VAL A 209 -10.02 -13.15 -5.05
CA VAL A 209 -11.24 -12.35 -4.98
C VAL A 209 -12.06 -12.45 -6.28
N LYS A 210 -11.42 -12.56 -7.44
CA LYS A 210 -12.12 -12.77 -8.73
C LYS A 210 -12.88 -14.10 -8.81
N GLN A 211 -12.42 -15.11 -8.08
CA GLN A 211 -13.03 -16.44 -8.05
C GLN A 211 -14.00 -16.61 -6.88
N PHE A 212 -13.94 -15.70 -5.90
CA PHE A 212 -14.81 -15.70 -4.75
C PHE A 212 -16.22 -15.19 -5.14
N PRO A 213 -17.29 -15.91 -4.77
CA PRO A 213 -18.64 -15.51 -5.16
C PRO A 213 -19.03 -14.17 -4.51
N ARG A 214 -19.76 -13.34 -5.27
CA ARG A 214 -20.40 -12.15 -4.73
C ARG A 214 -21.58 -12.56 -3.85
N LYS A 215 -21.84 -11.84 -2.77
CA LYS A 215 -22.98 -12.09 -1.85
C LYS A 215 -24.32 -12.15 -2.58
N ALA A 216 -24.51 -11.29 -3.58
CA ALA A 216 -25.73 -11.28 -4.39
C ALA A 216 -25.93 -12.57 -5.22
N ALA A 217 -24.87 -13.33 -5.51
CA ALA A 217 -24.93 -14.59 -6.23
C ALA A 217 -25.00 -15.79 -5.28
N GLU A 218 -24.22 -15.77 -4.20
CA GLU A 218 -24.17 -16.81 -3.18
C GLU A 218 -23.81 -16.14 -1.84
N GLU A 219 -24.75 -16.12 -0.90
CA GLU A 219 -24.50 -15.63 0.45
C GLU A 219 -23.88 -16.76 1.27
N LEU A 220 -22.62 -16.56 1.67
CA LEU A 220 -21.85 -17.49 2.46
C LEU A 220 -21.80 -17.03 3.92
N ASP A 221 -21.97 -17.94 4.87
CA ASP A 221 -21.70 -17.68 6.28
C ASP A 221 -20.20 -17.57 6.58
N THR A 222 -19.83 -17.22 7.81
CA THR A 222 -18.42 -17.01 8.18
C THR A 222 -17.54 -18.24 7.97
N GLU A 223 -18.02 -19.43 8.29
CA GLU A 223 -17.25 -20.67 8.17
C GLU A 223 -17.09 -21.06 6.69
N GLN A 224 -18.19 -21.01 5.93
CA GLN A 224 -18.19 -21.26 4.49
C GLN A 224 -17.28 -20.29 3.72
N ARG A 225 -17.28 -19.00 4.10
CA ARG A 225 -16.37 -18.00 3.52
C ARG A 225 -14.92 -18.38 3.78
N ARG A 226 -14.59 -18.74 5.02
CA ARG A 226 -13.22 -19.10 5.41
C ARG A 226 -12.74 -20.35 4.67
N GLU A 227 -13.55 -21.40 4.62
CA GLU A 227 -13.22 -22.63 3.89
C GLU A 227 -13.01 -22.36 2.40
N ARG A 228 -13.91 -21.60 1.78
CA ARG A 228 -13.80 -21.25 0.35
C ARG A 228 -12.56 -20.41 0.07
N LEU A 229 -12.27 -19.41 0.90
CA LEU A 229 -11.08 -18.58 0.77
C LEU A 229 -9.80 -19.39 0.94
N HIS A 230 -9.76 -20.30 1.92
CA HIS A 230 -8.64 -21.20 2.13
C HIS A 230 -8.41 -22.09 0.90
N ALA A 231 -9.47 -22.71 0.36
CA ALA A 231 -9.39 -23.55 -0.84
C ALA A 231 -8.86 -22.76 -2.06
N LEU A 232 -9.40 -21.56 -2.31
CA LEU A 232 -8.94 -20.69 -3.39
C LEU A 232 -7.49 -20.22 -3.18
N ALA A 233 -7.08 -19.96 -1.94
CA ALA A 233 -5.71 -19.58 -1.62
C ALA A 233 -4.71 -20.70 -1.91
N VAL A 234 -5.03 -21.94 -1.52
CA VAL A 234 -4.22 -23.12 -1.84
C VAL A 234 -4.11 -23.32 -3.35
N GLN A 235 -5.24 -23.22 -4.07
CA GLN A 235 -5.27 -23.34 -5.53
C GLN A 235 -4.42 -22.25 -6.21
N GLN A 236 -4.56 -21.00 -5.76
CA GLN A 236 -3.80 -19.87 -6.29
C GLN A 236 -2.30 -20.02 -6.01
N ALA A 237 -1.91 -20.48 -4.82
CA ALA A 237 -0.52 -20.74 -4.49
C ALA A 237 0.08 -21.86 -5.34
N ALA A 238 -0.67 -22.94 -5.57
CA ALA A 238 -0.25 -24.02 -6.46
C ALA A 238 -0.09 -23.53 -7.91
N ALA A 239 -1.01 -22.71 -8.41
CA ALA A 239 -0.91 -22.10 -9.74
C ALA A 239 0.30 -21.17 -9.87
N GLU A 240 0.59 -20.35 -8.84
CA GLU A 240 1.78 -19.51 -8.79
C GLU A 240 3.08 -20.33 -8.74
N ALA A 241 3.09 -21.44 -8.00
CA ALA A 241 4.24 -22.34 -7.93
C ALA A 241 4.49 -23.02 -9.28
N ALA A 242 3.43 -23.51 -9.93
CA ALA A 242 3.50 -24.11 -11.26
C ALA A 242 3.99 -23.10 -12.31
N ALA A 243 3.54 -21.85 -12.26
CA ALA A 243 4.02 -20.79 -13.16
C ALA A 243 5.48 -20.37 -12.90
N LYS A 244 6.00 -20.58 -11.69
CA LYS A 244 7.41 -20.33 -11.34
C LYS A 244 8.32 -21.52 -11.62
N ALA A 245 7.78 -22.73 -11.69
CA ALA A 245 8.55 -23.90 -12.09
C ALA A 245 9.08 -23.65 -13.50
N GLN A 246 10.40 -23.47 -13.61
CA GLN A 246 11.02 -23.32 -14.92
C GLN A 246 10.70 -24.58 -15.75
N PRO A 247 10.39 -24.42 -17.03
CA PRO A 247 10.21 -25.55 -17.92
C PRO A 247 11.42 -26.48 -17.83
N ALA A 248 11.18 -27.74 -17.49
CA ALA A 248 12.23 -28.75 -17.43
C ALA A 248 12.72 -29.05 -18.84
N GLY A 249 13.87 -28.47 -19.21
CA GLY A 249 14.59 -28.76 -20.44
C GLY A 249 14.56 -27.64 -21.48
N PRO A 250 15.57 -27.60 -22.38
CA PRO A 250 15.81 -26.49 -23.31
C PRO A 250 14.65 -26.24 -24.29
N VAL A 251 13.90 -27.28 -24.68
CA VAL A 251 12.76 -27.17 -25.60
C VAL A 251 11.57 -26.47 -24.93
N ALA A 252 11.31 -26.79 -23.66
CA ALA A 252 10.21 -26.20 -22.91
C ALA A 252 10.55 -24.74 -22.49
N ALA A 253 11.83 -24.44 -22.25
CA ALA A 253 12.32 -23.07 -22.05
C ALA A 253 12.14 -22.19 -23.29
N PHE A 254 12.46 -22.73 -24.47
CA PHE A 254 12.22 -22.05 -25.74
C PHE A 254 10.72 -21.82 -25.99
N ALA A 255 9.88 -22.82 -25.75
CA ALA A 255 8.43 -22.69 -25.90
C ALA A 255 7.83 -21.62 -24.97
N ALA A 256 8.30 -21.52 -23.71
CA ALA A 256 7.86 -20.48 -22.78
C ALA A 256 8.34 -19.08 -23.22
N TYR A 257 9.53 -18.98 -23.81
CA TYR A 257 10.04 -17.74 -24.38
C TYR A 257 9.20 -17.30 -25.58
N VAL A 258 8.85 -18.23 -26.48
CA VAL A 258 7.95 -17.98 -27.62
C VAL A 258 6.58 -17.50 -27.13
N ALA A 259 5.97 -18.18 -26.16
CA ALA A 259 4.67 -17.76 -25.60
C ALA A 259 4.74 -16.37 -24.93
N THR A 260 5.85 -16.04 -24.28
CA THR A 260 6.07 -14.72 -23.69
C THR A 260 6.23 -13.65 -24.77
N ALA A 261 6.96 -13.97 -25.85
CA ALA A 261 7.15 -13.09 -27.00
C ALA A 261 5.83 -12.87 -27.76
N GLU A 262 4.99 -13.89 -27.92
CA GLU A 262 3.65 -13.80 -28.51
C GLU A 262 2.70 -12.95 -27.63
N ALA A 263 2.71 -13.16 -26.31
CA ALA A 263 1.92 -12.35 -25.38
C ALA A 263 2.38 -10.89 -25.33
N PHE A 264 3.69 -10.65 -25.48
CA PHE A 264 4.25 -9.31 -25.63
C PHE A 264 3.81 -8.69 -26.97
N ALA A 265 3.94 -9.43 -28.08
CA ALA A 265 3.55 -9.01 -29.43
C ALA A 265 2.07 -8.60 -29.49
N ALA A 266 1.18 -9.42 -28.93
CA ALA A 266 -0.26 -9.12 -28.87
C ALA A 266 -0.57 -7.86 -28.05
N LYS A 267 0.18 -7.61 -26.97
CA LYS A 267 0.06 -6.37 -26.19
C LYS A 267 0.63 -5.17 -26.95
N THR A 268 1.72 -5.34 -27.68
CA THR A 268 2.31 -4.28 -28.50
C THR A 268 1.47 -3.94 -29.73
N ASP A 269 0.72 -4.89 -30.30
CA ASP A 269 -0.26 -4.61 -31.36
C ASP A 269 -1.40 -3.72 -30.85
N GLY A 270 -1.88 -3.95 -29.61
CA GLY A 270 -2.82 -3.05 -28.95
C GLY A 270 -2.25 -1.66 -28.70
N LEU A 271 -0.96 -1.58 -28.39
CA LEU A 271 -0.21 -0.33 -28.22
C LEU A 271 0.01 0.40 -29.55
N ALA A 272 0.26 -0.34 -30.64
CA ALA A 272 0.38 0.20 -31.99
C ALA A 272 -0.97 0.76 -32.47
N ALA A 273 -2.08 0.06 -32.20
CA ALA A 273 -3.42 0.56 -32.48
C ALA A 273 -3.77 1.81 -31.66
N ALA A 274 -3.44 1.82 -30.36
CA ALA A 274 -3.62 2.99 -29.50
C ALA A 274 -2.74 4.18 -29.95
N TYR A 275 -1.51 3.91 -30.39
CA TYR A 275 -0.61 4.92 -30.95
C TYR A 275 -1.14 5.47 -32.28
N ALA A 276 -1.64 4.61 -33.18
CA ALA A 276 -2.24 5.05 -34.45
C ALA A 276 -3.47 5.92 -34.22
N ALA A 277 -4.32 5.57 -33.24
CA ALA A 277 -5.47 6.39 -32.84
C ALA A 277 -5.04 7.74 -32.23
N ALA A 278 -4.02 7.74 -31.37
CA ALA A 278 -3.47 8.96 -30.79
C ALA A 278 -2.79 9.86 -31.84
N ALA A 279 -2.01 9.29 -32.76
CA ALA A 279 -1.33 10.00 -33.85
C ALA A 279 -2.30 10.60 -34.87
N ALA A 280 -3.49 10.03 -35.04
CA ALA A 280 -4.56 10.63 -35.84
C ALA A 280 -5.15 11.90 -35.21
N THR A 281 -5.05 12.04 -33.88
CA THR A 281 -5.60 13.17 -33.12
C THR A 281 -4.56 14.28 -32.94
N ASP A 282 -3.32 13.91 -32.61
CA ASP A 282 -2.18 14.84 -32.51
C ASP A 282 -0.90 14.17 -33.04
N PRO A 283 -0.58 14.37 -34.34
CA PRO A 283 0.55 13.71 -34.98
C PRO A 283 1.91 14.21 -34.49
N VAL A 284 1.98 15.44 -33.95
CA VAL A 284 3.24 16.06 -33.51
C VAL A 284 3.63 15.50 -32.14
N GLU A 285 2.68 15.45 -31.21
CA GLU A 285 2.96 14.92 -29.86
C GLU A 285 3.16 13.41 -29.87
N ALA A 286 2.42 12.66 -30.72
CA ALA A 286 2.64 11.23 -30.92
C ALA A 286 4.08 10.95 -31.40
N LYS A 287 4.58 11.73 -32.38
CA LYS A 287 5.96 11.60 -32.87
C LYS A 287 7.00 11.90 -31.78
N ARG A 288 6.73 12.86 -30.90
CA ARG A 288 7.59 13.20 -29.76
C ARG A 288 7.65 12.05 -28.74
N LEU A 289 6.51 11.44 -28.43
CA LEU A 289 6.40 10.27 -27.56
C LEU A 289 7.12 9.05 -28.13
N ALA A 290 6.97 8.78 -29.43
CA ALA A 290 7.68 7.68 -30.10
C ALA A 290 9.20 7.83 -30.01
N VAL A 291 9.72 9.05 -30.19
CA VAL A 291 11.16 9.34 -30.04
C VAL A 291 11.61 9.08 -28.61
N ARG A 292 10.88 9.58 -27.59
CA ARG A 292 11.23 9.35 -26.18
C ARG A 292 11.19 7.87 -25.80
N LEU A 293 10.21 7.13 -26.29
CA LEU A 293 10.08 5.69 -26.03
C LEU A 293 11.23 4.91 -26.68
N ARG A 294 11.56 5.22 -27.94
CA ARG A 294 12.71 4.64 -28.64
C ARG A 294 14.00 4.90 -27.86
N ASP A 295 14.24 6.15 -27.47
CA ASP A 295 15.47 6.52 -26.75
C ASP A 295 15.54 5.81 -25.39
N HIS A 296 14.40 5.64 -24.70
CA HIS A 296 14.33 4.87 -23.46
C HIS A 296 14.60 3.38 -23.68
N LEU A 297 14.05 2.78 -24.74
CA LEU A 297 14.29 1.38 -25.09
C LEU A 297 15.75 1.14 -25.50
N THR A 298 16.38 2.06 -26.23
CA THR A 298 17.82 2.00 -26.53
C THR A 298 18.63 1.98 -25.25
N VAL A 299 18.35 2.87 -24.29
CA VAL A 299 19.02 2.86 -22.98
C VAL A 299 18.80 1.55 -22.22
N VAL A 300 17.60 0.98 -22.28
CA VAL A 300 17.32 -0.32 -21.63
C VAL A 300 18.13 -1.44 -22.28
N VAL A 301 18.21 -1.47 -23.61
CA VAL A 301 19.00 -2.47 -24.36
C VAL A 301 20.49 -2.34 -24.06
N ASP A 302 21.02 -1.11 -24.02
CA ASP A 302 22.43 -0.85 -23.69
C ASP A 302 22.80 -1.24 -22.25
N ASN A 303 21.80 -1.38 -21.37
CA ASN A 303 21.98 -1.80 -19.97
C ASN A 303 21.70 -3.30 -19.74
N LEU A 304 21.33 -4.05 -20.77
CA LEU A 304 21.25 -5.51 -20.67
C LEU A 304 22.68 -6.08 -20.79
N PRO A 305 23.15 -6.89 -19.82
CA PRO A 305 24.42 -7.59 -19.97
C PRO A 305 24.34 -8.52 -21.18
N ASP A 306 25.39 -8.55 -22.02
CA ASP A 306 25.48 -9.32 -23.27
C ASP A 306 24.76 -10.68 -23.16
N VAL A 307 23.68 -10.82 -23.93
CA VAL A 307 22.94 -12.07 -24.17
C VAL A 307 23.31 -12.59 -25.55
#